data_AF-G5E2X5-F1
#
_entry.id   AF-G5E2X5-F1
#
_cell.length_a   1.000
_cell.length_b   1.000
_cell.length_c   1.000
_cell.angle_alpha   90.00
_cell.angle_beta   90.00
_cell.angle_gamma   90.00
#
_symmetry.space_group_name_H-M   'P 1'
#
loop_
_entity.id
_entity.type
_entity.pdbx_description
1 polymer ?
#
loop_
_entity_poly.entity_id
_entity_poly.type
_entity_poly.pdbx_seq_one_letter_code
_entity_poly.pdbx_strand_id
1 'polypeptide(L)'
;TRSNPEGAEDRGALPQAGVGSRSEGEGEAAQVEDLLPTTTPTSSVPPPSLEFQLKTPRVNCPEKVILCLDLSEEMSIHNGSEEEEVSWKDVFSFFSSLDTKGTSYKYEVSVTGPALELHNCMARLLAHPLQRPFQSHAAYSLLEEEEESPESEVTV
;
A
#
# COMPACT_ATOMS: atom_id res chain seq x y z
N THR A 1 -6.87 -38.38 47.96
CA THR A 1 -8.17 -38.10 47.32
C THR A 1 -8.04 -38.49 45.85
N ARG A 2 -8.49 -39.69 45.44
CA ARG A 2 -9.78 -39.93 44.74
C ARG A 2 -10.17 -38.77 43.81
N SER A 3 -10.51 -38.89 42.54
CA SER A 3 -10.62 -39.96 41.54
C SER A 3 -11.01 -39.23 40.22
N ASN A 4 -10.41 -39.61 39.08
CA ASN A 4 -10.98 -39.92 37.75
C ASN A 4 -12.43 -39.48 37.37
N PRO A 5 -12.92 -39.66 36.11
CA PRO A 5 -12.40 -39.46 34.73
C PRO A 5 -13.50 -38.96 33.73
N GLU A 6 -13.19 -39.01 32.42
CA GLU A 6 -14.08 -39.41 31.29
C GLU A 6 -15.37 -38.64 30.95
N GLY A 7 -15.52 -38.37 29.65
CA GLY A 7 -16.78 -37.97 29.03
C GLY A 7 -16.62 -37.75 27.52
N ALA A 8 -16.49 -38.85 26.78
CA ALA A 8 -16.61 -38.88 25.33
C ALA A 8 -18.10 -38.87 24.93
N GLU A 9 -18.48 -38.03 23.97
CA GLU A 9 -19.59 -38.37 23.07
C GLU A 9 -19.36 -37.74 21.68
N ASP A 10 -18.86 -38.60 20.81
CA ASP A 10 -19.15 -38.60 19.38
C ASP A 10 -20.68 -38.65 19.19
N ARG A 11 -21.21 -37.68 18.43
CA ARG A 11 -22.52 -37.83 17.80
C ARG A 11 -22.42 -37.31 16.38
N GLY A 12 -22.32 -38.27 15.48
CA GLY A 12 -22.21 -38.06 14.05
C GLY A 12 -23.42 -37.39 13.37
N ALA A 13 -23.11 -36.93 12.16
CA ALA A 13 -23.89 -37.04 10.93
C ALA A 13 -25.12 -36.12 10.71
N LEU A 14 -24.87 -35.07 9.89
CA LEU A 14 -25.53 -34.74 8.61
C LEU A 14 -27.02 -34.29 8.59
N PRO A 15 -27.52 -33.72 7.46
CA PRO A 15 -27.35 -32.34 7.01
C PRO A 15 -28.71 -31.57 7.07
N GLN A 16 -28.69 -30.25 7.22
CA GLN A 16 -29.89 -29.45 6.95
C GLN A 16 -29.63 -28.52 5.77
N ALA A 17 -30.13 -28.97 4.63
CA ALA A 17 -30.42 -28.16 3.46
C ALA A 17 -31.42 -27.06 3.83
N GLY A 18 -31.19 -25.85 3.34
CA GLY A 18 -32.01 -24.68 3.64
C GLY A 18 -31.83 -23.57 2.62
N VAL A 19 -32.19 -23.89 1.38
CA VAL A 19 -32.78 -23.04 0.32
C VAL A 19 -32.57 -21.52 0.43
N GLY A 20 -31.83 -20.96 -0.52
CA GLY A 20 -31.69 -19.52 -0.72
C GLY A 20 -31.12 -19.16 -2.09
N SER A 21 -31.60 -19.81 -3.15
CA SER A 21 -31.33 -19.38 -4.52
C SER A 21 -31.97 -18.02 -4.75
N ARG A 22 -31.17 -17.00 -5.04
CA ARG A 22 -31.63 -15.76 -5.66
C ARG A 22 -30.99 -15.68 -7.04
N SER A 23 -31.77 -16.13 -8.02
CA SER A 23 -31.59 -15.98 -9.45
C SER A 23 -31.97 -14.57 -9.90
N GLU A 24 -31.16 -14.07 -10.82
CA GLU A 24 -31.52 -13.28 -12.01
C GLU A 24 -32.38 -12.02 -11.81
N GLY A 25 -31.75 -10.88 -12.08
CA GLY A 25 -32.41 -9.62 -12.40
C GLY A 25 -31.68 -8.98 -13.57
N GLU A 26 -32.00 -9.43 -14.78
CA GLU A 26 -31.65 -8.76 -16.03
C GLU A 26 -32.51 -7.50 -16.14
N GLY A 27 -31.87 -6.33 -16.06
CA GLY A 27 -32.52 -5.04 -16.27
C GLY A 27 -32.19 -4.53 -17.66
N GLU A 28 -32.96 -4.95 -18.66
CA GLU A 28 -33.01 -4.31 -19.98
C GLU A 28 -34.05 -3.18 -19.93
N ALA A 29 -33.64 -1.94 -20.23
CA ALA A 29 -34.56 -0.85 -20.46
C ALA A 29 -34.03 0.07 -21.58
N ALA A 30 -34.62 -0.15 -22.75
CA ALA A 30 -34.92 0.79 -23.83
C ALA A 30 -33.79 1.64 -24.42
N GLN A 31 -33.41 1.26 -25.64
CA GLN A 31 -32.96 2.20 -26.67
C GLN A 31 -34.09 3.21 -26.97
N VAL A 32 -33.77 4.50 -26.94
CA VAL A 32 -34.41 5.49 -27.80
C VAL A 32 -33.28 6.29 -28.43
N GLU A 33 -32.99 5.98 -29.70
CA GLU A 33 -32.31 6.90 -30.59
C GLU A 33 -33.24 8.10 -30.81
N ASP A 34 -32.77 9.30 -30.46
CA ASP A 34 -33.27 10.52 -31.08
C ASP A 34 -32.08 11.39 -31.47
N LEU A 35 -31.99 11.64 -32.77
CA LEU A 35 -30.94 12.39 -33.44
C LEU A 35 -31.28 13.89 -33.38
N LEU A 36 -30.31 14.74 -33.03
CA LEU A 36 -29.93 15.95 -33.80
C LEU A 36 -28.77 16.72 -33.11
N PRO A 37 -27.90 17.41 -33.87
CA PRO A 37 -26.60 17.88 -33.40
C PRO A 37 -26.70 19.30 -32.84
N THR A 38 -26.22 19.51 -31.61
CA THR A 38 -25.86 20.85 -31.13
C THR A 38 -24.35 20.91 -30.96
N THR A 39 -23.70 21.59 -31.91
CA THR A 39 -22.30 21.99 -31.85
C THR A 39 -22.07 22.89 -30.63
N THR A 40 -21.47 22.34 -29.59
CA THR A 40 -20.81 23.10 -28.53
C THR A 40 -19.30 22.86 -28.64
N PRO A 41 -18.44 23.87 -28.43
CA PRO A 41 -17.00 23.65 -28.45
C PRO A 41 -16.62 22.84 -27.22
N THR A 42 -16.44 21.53 -27.41
CA THR A 42 -15.84 20.66 -26.41
C THR A 42 -14.41 21.15 -26.16
N SER A 43 -14.22 21.91 -25.08
CA SER A 43 -12.93 21.98 -24.41
C SER A 43 -12.57 20.56 -24.05
N SER A 44 -11.63 19.97 -24.81
CA SER A 44 -11.11 18.64 -24.57
C SER A 44 -10.30 18.67 -23.28
N VAL A 45 -10.98 18.60 -22.15
CA VAL A 45 -10.36 18.17 -20.91
C VAL A 45 -9.92 16.73 -21.16
N PRO A 46 -8.61 16.42 -21.12
CA PRO A 46 -8.16 15.05 -21.25
C PRO A 46 -8.86 14.21 -20.17
N PRO A 47 -9.27 12.97 -20.46
CA PRO A 47 -9.84 12.10 -19.44
C PRO A 47 -8.86 12.08 -18.25
N PRO A 48 -9.34 12.19 -16.99
CA PRO A 48 -8.46 12.03 -15.84
C PRO A 48 -7.76 10.69 -16.03
N SER A 49 -6.43 10.72 -16.02
CA SER A 49 -5.62 9.51 -16.24
C SER A 49 -6.14 8.43 -15.29
N LEU A 50 -6.47 7.27 -15.84
CA LEU A 50 -6.90 6.07 -15.10
C LEU A 50 -5.72 5.46 -14.32
N GLU A 51 -4.90 6.31 -13.72
CA GLU A 51 -3.69 5.91 -13.04
C GLU A 51 -4.07 5.62 -11.58
N PHE A 52 -4.51 4.38 -11.38
CA PHE A 52 -4.70 3.72 -10.08
C PHE A 52 -5.95 4.14 -9.30
N GLN A 53 -7.04 3.39 -9.50
CA GLN A 53 -8.26 3.53 -8.69
C GLN A 53 -8.22 2.58 -7.48
N LEU A 54 -7.98 3.13 -6.29
CA LEU A 54 -8.17 2.42 -5.03
C LEU A 54 -9.68 2.19 -4.81
N LYS A 55 -10.12 0.94 -4.97
CA LYS A 55 -11.52 0.52 -4.75
C LYS A 55 -11.80 0.07 -3.32
N THR A 56 -10.75 -0.17 -2.53
CA THR A 56 -10.87 -0.62 -1.14
C THR A 56 -11.19 0.56 -0.22
N PRO A 57 -12.14 0.42 0.72
CA PRO A 57 -12.46 1.48 1.66
C PRO A 57 -11.29 1.76 2.61
N ARG A 58 -11.14 3.02 3.02
CA ARG A 58 -10.13 3.44 4.01
C ARG A 58 -10.61 3.09 5.42
N VAL A 59 -10.32 1.87 5.85
CA VAL A 59 -10.67 1.34 7.19
C VAL A 59 -9.42 0.88 7.92
N ASN A 60 -9.46 0.90 9.26
CA ASN A 60 -8.41 0.37 10.12
C ASN A 60 -8.75 -1.07 10.51
N CYS A 61 -8.43 -2.02 9.64
CA CYS A 61 -8.64 -3.44 9.90
C CYS A 61 -7.36 -4.05 10.50
N PRO A 62 -7.45 -5.11 11.32
CA PRO A 62 -6.26 -5.81 11.81
C PRO A 62 -5.34 -6.23 10.66
N GLU A 63 -4.07 -5.82 10.76
CA GLU A 63 -3.05 -6.10 9.74
C GLU A 63 -2.35 -7.43 10.00
N LYS A 64 -2.03 -8.15 8.92
CA LYS A 64 -1.14 -9.32 8.95
C LYS A 64 0.17 -8.94 8.28
N VAL A 65 1.10 -8.43 9.08
CA VAL A 65 2.41 -7.95 8.58
C VAL A 65 3.39 -9.12 8.53
N ILE A 66 4.02 -9.31 7.36
CA ILE A 66 5.09 -10.30 7.15
C ILE A 66 6.37 -9.51 6.83
N LEU A 67 7.45 -9.80 7.56
CA LEU A 67 8.76 -9.19 7.35
C LEU A 67 9.70 -10.22 6.74
N CYS A 68 10.18 -9.93 5.54
CA CYS A 68 11.21 -10.71 4.87
C CYS A 68 12.55 -9.99 5.05
N LEU A 69 13.49 -10.62 5.74
CA LEU A 69 14.84 -10.10 5.91
C LEU A 69 15.75 -10.88 4.98
N ASP A 70 16.44 -10.16 4.09
CA ASP A 70 17.56 -10.74 3.36
C ASP A 70 18.77 -10.79 4.30
N LEU A 71 19.47 -11.92 4.29
CA LEU A 71 20.62 -12.21 5.16
C LEU A 71 21.88 -12.47 4.32
N SER A 72 21.92 -11.90 3.12
CA SER A 72 23.09 -11.88 2.25
C SER A 72 24.29 -11.26 2.98
N GLU A 73 25.49 -11.69 2.58
CA GLU A 73 26.75 -11.22 3.19
C GLU A 73 26.89 -9.69 3.03
N GLU A 74 26.39 -9.12 1.93
CA GLU A 74 26.40 -7.69 1.62
C GLU A 74 25.75 -6.83 2.70
N MET A 75 24.74 -7.34 3.43
CA MET A 75 24.13 -6.61 4.57
C MET A 75 25.06 -6.51 5.78
N SER A 76 26.08 -7.35 5.86
CA SER A 76 27.05 -7.39 6.97
C SER A 76 28.35 -6.64 6.66
N ILE A 77 28.63 -6.37 5.38
CA ILE A 77 29.88 -5.74 4.95
C ILE A 77 29.68 -4.22 4.90
N HIS A 78 30.44 -3.49 5.72
CA HIS A 78 30.44 -2.02 5.73
C HIS A 78 31.23 -1.39 4.56
N ASN A 79 31.75 -2.21 3.65
CA ASN A 79 32.71 -1.84 2.62
C ASN A 79 32.33 -2.51 1.29
N GLY A 80 31.79 -1.73 0.37
CA GLY A 80 31.39 -2.20 -0.96
C GLY A 80 32.55 -2.87 -1.69
N SER A 81 32.45 -4.18 -1.89
CA SER A 81 33.17 -4.84 -2.98
C SER A 81 32.35 -4.58 -4.23
N GLU A 82 32.87 -3.73 -5.11
CA GLU A 82 32.22 -3.26 -6.35
C GLU A 82 32.22 -4.34 -7.43
N GLU A 83 31.73 -5.55 -7.15
CA GLU A 83 31.83 -6.64 -8.12
C GLU A 83 30.56 -7.47 -8.15
N GLU A 84 29.56 -6.97 -8.88
CA GLU A 84 28.72 -7.69 -9.87
C GLU A 84 27.46 -6.86 -10.17
N GLU A 85 27.59 -5.83 -11.01
CA GLU A 85 26.49 -4.92 -11.36
C GLU A 85 25.56 -5.58 -12.39
N VAL A 86 24.69 -6.49 -11.93
CA VAL A 86 23.32 -6.40 -12.45
C VAL A 86 22.89 -4.98 -12.09
N SER A 87 22.59 -4.14 -13.08
CA SER A 87 22.13 -2.78 -12.83
C SER A 87 21.04 -2.85 -11.78
N TRP A 88 21.32 -2.41 -10.55
CA TRP A 88 20.38 -2.48 -9.44
C TRP A 88 19.06 -1.78 -9.80
N LYS A 89 19.12 -0.83 -10.76
CA LYS A 89 17.98 -0.17 -11.38
C LYS A 89 17.07 -1.14 -12.12
N ASP A 90 17.62 -2.15 -12.80
CA ASP A 90 16.84 -3.17 -13.50
C ASP A 90 16.12 -4.09 -12.51
N VAL A 91 16.81 -4.50 -11.44
CA VAL A 91 16.22 -5.29 -10.35
C VAL A 91 15.12 -4.49 -9.62
N PHE A 92 15.39 -3.23 -9.30
CA PHE A 92 14.42 -2.34 -8.66
C PHE A 92 13.22 -2.05 -9.56
N SER A 93 13.46 -1.86 -10.86
CA SER A 93 12.41 -1.69 -11.87
C SER A 93 11.55 -2.95 -11.99
N PHE A 94 12.18 -4.13 -11.97
CA PHE A 94 11.47 -5.41 -11.96
C PHE A 94 10.55 -5.52 -10.74
N PHE A 95 11.04 -5.31 -9.52
CA PHE A 95 10.19 -5.30 -8.31
C PHE A 95 9.10 -4.24 -8.39
N SER A 96 9.41 -3.06 -8.93
CA SER A 96 8.44 -1.98 -9.12
C SER A 96 7.30 -2.36 -10.05
N SER A 97 7.59 -3.17 -11.08
CA SER A 97 6.61 -3.64 -12.08
C SER A 97 5.62 -4.68 -11.53
N LEU A 98 5.96 -5.36 -10.43
CA LEU A 98 5.05 -6.31 -9.77
C LEU A 98 3.83 -5.59 -9.14
N ASP A 99 3.98 -4.32 -8.78
CA ASP A 99 2.91 -3.49 -8.21
C ASP A 99 2.04 -2.88 -9.31
N THR A 100 1.23 -3.73 -9.94
CA THR A 100 0.30 -3.34 -11.02
C THR A 100 -0.75 -2.30 -10.61
N LYS A 101 -0.94 -2.08 -9.31
CA LYS A 101 -1.94 -1.15 -8.76
C LYS A 101 -1.33 0.12 -8.17
N GLY A 102 -0.01 0.26 -8.17
CA GLY A 102 0.67 1.44 -7.59
C GLY A 102 0.45 1.60 -6.09
N THR A 103 0.05 0.53 -5.39
CA THR A 103 -0.35 0.57 -3.97
C THR A 103 0.80 0.25 -3.00
N SER A 104 1.92 -0.24 -3.55
CA SER A 104 3.09 -0.62 -2.79
C SER A 104 3.99 0.61 -2.58
N TYR A 105 4.52 0.75 -1.37
CA TYR A 105 5.55 1.73 -1.09
C TYR A 105 6.92 1.08 -1.36
N LYS A 106 7.77 1.76 -2.11
CA LYS A 106 9.06 1.26 -2.61
C LYS A 106 10.13 2.31 -2.29
N TYR A 107 11.18 1.89 -1.59
CA TYR A 107 12.27 2.78 -1.17
C TYR A 107 13.61 2.22 -1.60
N GLU A 108 14.50 3.12 -1.98
CA GLU A 108 15.92 2.87 -2.22
C GLU A 108 16.68 3.59 -1.10
N VAL A 109 17.67 2.92 -0.51
CA VAL A 109 18.56 3.50 0.49
C VAL A 109 19.97 3.04 0.16
N SER A 110 20.93 3.97 0.12
CA SER A 110 22.32 3.62 -0.11
C SER A 110 22.91 2.90 1.11
N VAL A 111 23.68 1.83 0.87
CA VAL A 111 24.44 1.13 1.90
C VAL A 111 25.53 2.03 2.51
N THR A 112 26.04 3.00 1.74
CA THR A 112 27.08 3.94 2.20
C THR A 112 26.52 5.16 2.95
N GLY A 113 25.19 5.32 3.00
CA GLY A 113 24.52 6.45 3.63
C GLY A 113 24.38 6.30 5.16
N PRO A 114 23.98 7.37 5.87
CA PRO A 114 23.63 7.28 7.28
C PRO A 114 22.44 6.35 7.49
N ALA A 115 22.47 5.54 8.56
CA ALA A 115 21.35 4.67 8.94
C ALA A 115 20.02 5.41 9.17
N LEU A 116 20.07 6.73 9.37
CA LEU A 116 18.89 7.59 9.51
C LEU A 116 17.93 7.48 8.31
N GLU A 117 18.45 7.39 7.08
CA GLU A 117 17.60 7.27 5.88
C GLU A 117 16.82 5.96 5.87
N LEU A 118 17.45 4.87 6.30
CA LEU A 118 16.81 3.57 6.48
C LEU A 118 15.70 3.68 7.54
N HIS A 119 15.99 4.26 8.70
CA HIS A 119 14.99 4.43 9.77
C HIS A 119 13.80 5.28 9.31
N ASN A 120 14.05 6.36 8.58
CA ASN A 120 13.00 7.21 8.01
C ASN A 120 12.12 6.41 7.03
N CYS A 121 12.72 5.58 6.17
CA CYS A 121 11.96 4.73 5.25
C CYS A 121 11.13 3.69 6.00
N MET A 122 11.68 3.04 7.02
CA MET A 122 10.96 2.07 7.85
C MET A 122 9.78 2.73 8.59
N ALA A 123 9.94 3.96 9.08
CA ALA A 123 8.86 4.70 9.71
C ALA A 123 7.69 4.98 8.75
N ARG A 124 7.96 5.28 7.48
CA ARG A 124 6.92 5.49 6.44
C ARG A 124 6.10 4.23 6.17
N LEU A 125 6.65 3.04 6.40
CA LEU A 125 5.97 1.76 6.21
C LEU A 125 4.98 1.42 7.34
N LEU A 126 4.97 2.17 8.44
CA LEU A 126 4.02 2.00 9.54
C LEU A 126 2.59 2.45 9.19
N ALA A 127 2.41 3.19 8.10
CA ALA A 127 1.09 3.65 7.68
C ALA A 127 0.23 2.49 7.18
N HIS A 128 -0.96 2.32 7.77
CA HIS A 128 -1.90 1.25 7.46
C HIS A 128 -2.18 1.18 5.94
N PRO A 129 -2.01 0.01 5.26
CA PRO A 129 -2.07 -0.10 3.80
C PRO A 129 -3.37 0.39 3.17
N LEU A 130 -4.53 0.17 3.82
CA LEU A 130 -5.81 0.66 3.30
C LEU A 130 -6.05 2.15 3.56
N GLN A 131 -5.27 2.78 4.43
CA GLN A 131 -5.48 4.16 4.84
C GLN A 131 -4.41 5.11 4.32
N ARG A 132 -3.21 4.62 3.98
CA ARG A 132 -2.15 5.48 3.45
C ARG A 132 -2.50 5.99 2.04
N PRO A 133 -2.09 7.22 1.68
CA PRO A 133 -2.21 7.70 0.30
C PRO A 133 -1.24 6.97 -0.63
N PHE A 134 -1.28 7.26 -1.93
CA PHE A 134 -0.20 6.86 -2.85
C PHE A 134 1.14 7.42 -2.38
N GLN A 135 2.24 6.71 -2.66
CA GLN A 135 3.57 7.11 -2.19
C GLN A 135 3.97 8.50 -2.68
N SER A 136 3.60 8.84 -3.92
CA SER A 136 3.83 10.17 -4.52
C SER A 136 3.13 11.32 -3.78
N HIS A 137 2.10 11.03 -3.00
CA HIS A 137 1.32 12.02 -2.25
C HIS A 137 1.65 12.02 -0.74
N ALA A 138 2.60 11.18 -0.30
CA ALA A 138 2.97 11.09 1.10
C ALA A 138 4.06 12.12 1.46
N ALA A 139 3.69 13.13 2.25
CA ALA A 139 4.59 14.14 2.80
C ALA A 139 4.55 14.12 4.33
N TYR A 140 5.70 14.32 4.98
CA TYR A 140 5.87 14.16 6.43
C TYR A 140 6.42 15.40 7.15
N SER A 141 6.90 16.41 6.40
CA SER A 141 7.27 17.72 6.94
C SER A 141 6.04 18.62 6.89
N LEU A 142 5.29 18.68 8.00
CA LEU A 142 4.09 19.52 8.12
C LEU A 142 4.33 20.81 8.91
N LEU A 143 5.49 20.92 9.56
CA LEU A 143 5.91 22.14 10.22
C LEU A 143 6.54 23.03 9.15
N GLU A 144 6.06 24.27 9.07
CA GLU A 144 6.83 25.34 8.47
C GLU A 144 8.10 25.46 9.31
N GLU A 145 9.27 25.49 8.67
CA GLU A 145 10.51 25.85 9.36
C GLU A 145 10.28 27.28 9.88
N GLU A 146 9.99 27.42 11.18
CA GLU A 146 9.98 28.72 11.84
C GLU A 146 11.38 29.30 11.60
N GLU A 147 11.43 30.30 10.72
CA GLU A 147 12.62 31.05 10.40
C GLU A 147 13.20 31.53 11.74
N GLU A 148 14.33 30.94 12.14
CA GLU A 148 15.00 31.26 13.39
C GLU A 148 15.42 32.74 13.32
N SER A 149 14.54 33.61 13.80
CA SER A 149 14.85 35.02 13.97
C SER A 149 16.02 35.08 14.94
N PRO A 150 17.17 35.70 14.61
CA PRO A 150 18.27 35.82 15.55
C PRO A 150 17.80 36.68 16.71
N GLU A 151 17.46 36.03 17.83
CA GLU A 151 17.13 36.71 19.07
C GLU A 151 18.34 37.58 19.46
N SER A 152 18.07 38.87 19.55
CA SER A 152 19.01 39.90 19.92
C SER A 152 19.72 39.56 21.23
N GLU A 153 21.05 39.53 21.17
CA GLU A 153 21.96 39.52 22.32
C GLU A 153 21.55 40.62 23.32
N VAL A 154 20.93 40.22 24.45
CA VAL A 154 20.74 41.11 25.59
C VAL A 154 22.08 41.21 26.31
N THR A 155 22.76 42.34 26.11
CA THR A 155 23.92 42.75 26.90
C THR A 155 23.47 43.06 28.33
N VAL A 156 24.14 42.46 29.32
CA VAL A 156 24.10 42.86 30.74
C VAL A 156 25.50 43.28 31.16
#